data_AF-A0A3M7PR95-F1
#
_entry.id   AF-A0A3M7PR95-F1
#
_cell.length_a   1.000
_cell.length_b   1.000
_cell.length_c   1.000
_cell.angle_alpha   90.00
_cell.angle_beta   90.00
_cell.angle_gamma   90.00
#
_symmetry.space_group_name_H-M   'P 1'
#
loop_
_entity.id
_entity.type
_entity.pdbx_description
1 polymer ?
#
loop_
_entity_poly.entity_id
_entity_poly.type
_entity_poly.pdbx_seq_one_letter_code
_entity_poly.pdbx_strand_id
1 'polypeptide(L)'
;MPESNDAFGPAAAASTCQGQITEKPSHYTYLKGFRVDQCSLFLQHKCTQHRPYTCFYWHFKNQRRRRPIRKRDGLFNYNPDAYCDKYDEQTGVCANGDECPFVHRNAGDTE
;
A
#
# COMPACT_ATOMS: atom_id res chain seq x y z
N MET A 1 58.61 -20.20 2.22
CA MET A 1 57.66 -19.48 3.10
C MET A 1 58.09 -18.01 3.10
N PRO A 2 57.27 -17.01 2.74
CA PRO A 2 55.83 -16.98 2.36
C PRO A 2 55.62 -16.46 0.91
N GLU A 3 54.78 -17.09 0.09
CA GLU A 3 53.31 -16.96 -0.10
C GLU A 3 52.94 -16.11 -1.33
N SER A 4 52.25 -16.78 -2.23
CA SER A 4 51.72 -16.38 -3.53
C SER A 4 50.49 -15.50 -3.39
N ASN A 5 50.44 -14.41 -4.14
CA ASN A 5 49.24 -13.58 -4.30
C ASN A 5 48.30 -14.21 -5.34
N ASP A 6 47.24 -14.86 -4.85
CA ASP A 6 46.19 -15.41 -5.70
C ASP A 6 45.22 -14.31 -6.17
N ALA A 7 45.01 -14.31 -7.49
CA ALA A 7 44.22 -13.34 -8.22
C ALA A 7 42.71 -13.53 -8.02
N PHE A 8 42.02 -12.38 -8.01
CA PHE A 8 40.57 -12.22 -7.98
C PHE A 8 39.84 -13.17 -8.94
N GLY A 9 39.02 -14.07 -8.36
CA GLY A 9 38.04 -14.87 -9.10
C GLY A 9 36.86 -14.01 -9.58
N PRO A 10 36.26 -14.32 -10.75
CA PRO A 10 35.18 -13.52 -11.30
C PRO A 10 33.90 -13.71 -10.50
N ALA A 11 33.24 -12.59 -10.19
CA ALA A 11 31.93 -12.56 -9.57
C ALA A 11 30.90 -13.29 -10.44
N ALA A 12 30.29 -14.33 -9.86
CA ALA A 12 29.17 -15.04 -10.44
C ALA A 12 28.01 -14.05 -10.69
N ALA A 13 27.70 -13.79 -11.96
CA ALA A 13 26.45 -13.17 -12.36
C ALA A 13 25.31 -14.18 -12.13
N ALA A 14 24.80 -14.21 -10.89
CA ALA A 14 23.54 -14.84 -10.58
C ALA A 14 22.41 -13.99 -11.17
N SER A 15 22.16 -14.15 -12.47
CA SER A 15 20.96 -13.65 -13.12
C SER A 15 19.81 -14.51 -12.62
N THR A 16 19.21 -14.11 -11.51
CA THR A 16 17.97 -14.71 -11.00
C THR A 16 16.89 -14.47 -12.06
N CYS A 17 16.55 -15.53 -12.80
CA CYS A 17 15.31 -15.63 -13.52
C CYS A 17 14.19 -15.43 -12.49
N GLN A 18 13.63 -14.21 -12.42
CA GLN A 18 12.46 -13.92 -11.62
C GLN A 18 11.30 -14.73 -12.21
N GLY A 19 11.13 -15.96 -11.72
CA GLY A 19 9.92 -16.73 -11.92
C GLY A 19 8.75 -15.83 -11.53
N GLN A 20 7.73 -15.78 -12.39
CA GLN A 20 6.50 -15.05 -12.11
C GLN A 20 5.91 -15.58 -10.82
N ILE A 21 6.20 -14.93 -9.69
CA ILE A 21 5.56 -15.23 -8.42
C ILE A 21 4.11 -14.80 -8.62
N THR A 22 3.24 -15.79 -8.86
CA THR A 22 1.80 -15.55 -8.88
C THR A 22 1.40 -15.09 -7.49
N GLU A 23 1.02 -13.82 -7.40
CA GLU A 23 0.61 -13.19 -6.15
C GLU A 23 -0.48 -14.04 -5.46
N LYS A 24 -0.35 -14.25 -4.15
CA LYS A 24 -1.30 -15.09 -3.41
C LYS A 24 -2.70 -14.48 -3.45
N PRO A 25 -3.79 -15.27 -3.50
CA PRO A 25 -5.16 -14.75 -3.49
C PRO A 25 -5.46 -13.81 -2.32
N SER A 26 -4.87 -14.06 -1.14
CA SER A 26 -5.00 -13.21 0.04
C SER A 26 -4.47 -11.80 -0.15
N HIS A 27 -3.36 -11.66 -0.88
CA HIS A 27 -2.76 -10.36 -1.16
C HIS A 27 -3.63 -9.53 -2.10
N TYR A 28 -4.26 -10.16 -3.10
CA TYR A 28 -5.21 -9.47 -3.98
C TYR A 28 -6.41 -8.91 -3.21
N THR A 29 -6.94 -9.67 -2.26
CA THR A 29 -8.05 -9.20 -1.41
C THR A 29 -7.60 -8.01 -0.56
N TYR A 30 -6.42 -8.09 0.05
CA TYR A 30 -5.87 -7.00 0.84
C TYR A 30 -5.63 -5.74 0.01
N LEU A 31 -4.94 -5.84 -1.13
CA LEU A 31 -4.64 -4.72 -2.02
C LEU A 31 -5.89 -4.02 -2.54
N LYS A 32 -6.99 -4.77 -2.77
CA LYS A 32 -8.23 -4.23 -3.34
C LYS A 32 -9.22 -3.74 -2.30
N GLY A 33 -9.25 -4.33 -1.10
CA GLY A 33 -10.33 -4.13 -0.13
C GLY A 33 -9.90 -3.55 1.21
N PHE A 34 -8.62 -3.61 1.58
CA PHE A 34 -8.19 -3.17 2.91
C PHE A 34 -8.39 -1.67 3.06
N ARG A 35 -9.22 -1.29 4.03
CA ARG A 35 -9.57 0.08 4.38
C ARG A 35 -10.16 0.89 3.21
N VAL A 36 -10.72 0.23 2.20
CA VAL A 36 -11.40 0.90 1.07
C VAL A 36 -12.87 1.21 1.40
N ASP A 37 -13.57 0.24 1.99
CA ASP A 37 -14.99 0.33 2.31
C ASP A 37 -15.24 0.62 3.80
N GLN A 38 -16.37 1.27 4.10
CA GLN A 38 -16.76 1.62 5.46
C GLN A 38 -17.27 0.39 6.21
N CYS A 39 -16.90 0.25 7.48
CA CYS A 39 -17.43 -0.83 8.30
C CYS A 39 -18.91 -0.60 8.63
N SER A 40 -19.80 -1.43 8.08
CA SER A 40 -21.24 -1.39 8.39
C SER A 40 -21.53 -1.77 9.85
N LEU A 41 -20.73 -2.65 10.47
CA LEU A 41 -20.87 -3.03 11.88
C LEU A 41 -20.51 -1.88 12.82
N PHE A 42 -19.57 -1.01 12.43
CA PHE A 42 -19.19 0.15 13.23
C PHE A 42 -20.31 1.20 13.27
N LEU A 43 -21.00 1.41 12.15
CA LEU A 43 -22.19 2.29 12.09
C LEU A 43 -23.31 1.82 13.03
N GLN A 44 -23.36 0.51 13.32
CA GLN A 44 -24.30 -0.07 14.27
C GLN A 44 -23.71 -0.20 15.69
N HIS A 45 -22.48 0.28 15.92
CA HIS A 45 -21.71 0.09 17.16
C HIS A 45 -21.48 -1.38 17.56
N LYS A 46 -21.52 -2.30 16.59
CA LYS A 46 -21.35 -3.75 16.77
C LYS A 46 -19.98 -4.27 16.37
N CYS A 47 -19.12 -3.42 15.78
CA CYS A 47 -17.77 -3.83 15.41
C CYS A 47 -16.95 -4.07 16.68
N THR A 48 -16.45 -5.29 16.90
CA THR A 48 -15.56 -5.62 18.03
C THR A 48 -14.08 -5.41 17.71
N GLN A 49 -13.73 -5.25 16.42
CA GLN A 49 -12.37 -5.07 15.91
C GLN A 49 -11.98 -3.59 15.74
N HIS A 50 -12.69 -2.67 16.40
CA HIS A 50 -12.34 -1.25 16.42
C HIS A 50 -11.29 -0.93 17.49
N ARG A 51 -11.16 -1.78 18.53
CA ARG A 51 -10.12 -1.73 19.56
C ARG A 51 -9.78 -3.17 20.01
N PRO A 52 -8.61 -3.72 19.66
CA PRO A 52 -7.52 -3.12 18.87
C PRO A 52 -7.95 -2.85 17.41
N TYR A 53 -7.31 -1.90 16.73
CA TYR A 53 -7.66 -1.43 15.38
C TYR A 53 -7.36 -2.47 14.27
N THR A 54 -7.99 -3.64 14.33
CA THR A 54 -7.75 -4.78 13.45
C THR A 54 -8.84 -4.97 12.37
N CYS A 55 -9.86 -4.10 12.36
CA CYS A 55 -10.90 -4.16 11.34
C CYS A 55 -10.33 -3.90 9.94
N PHE A 56 -10.77 -4.74 9.00
CA PHE A 56 -10.42 -4.65 7.58
C PHE A 56 -11.01 -3.41 6.90
N TYR A 57 -12.12 -2.91 7.43
CA TYR A 57 -12.85 -1.76 6.92
C TYR A 57 -12.49 -0.48 7.69
N TRP A 58 -12.66 0.69 7.07
CA TRP A 58 -12.41 1.95 7.76
C TRP A 58 -13.60 2.34 8.64
N HIS A 59 -13.31 2.98 9.79
CA HIS A 59 -14.32 3.49 10.72
C HIS A 59 -14.50 5.00 10.57
N PHE A 60 -13.38 5.71 10.46
CA PHE A 60 -13.31 7.15 10.28
C PHE A 60 -12.76 7.48 8.90
N LYS A 61 -13.13 8.64 8.35
CA LYS A 61 -12.70 9.05 6.99
C LYS A 61 -11.17 9.13 6.85
N ASN A 62 -10.47 9.53 7.89
CA ASN A 62 -9.01 9.55 7.91
C ASN A 62 -8.36 8.16 7.90
N GLN A 63 -9.11 7.08 8.11
CA GLN A 63 -8.64 5.70 7.95
C GLN A 63 -8.93 5.13 6.56
N ARG A 64 -9.67 5.87 5.73
CA ARG A 64 -10.05 5.45 4.38
C ARG A 64 -8.82 5.48 3.48
N ARG A 65 -8.65 4.40 2.74
CA ARG A 65 -7.63 4.19 1.73
C ARG A 65 -8.30 4.15 0.36
N ARG A 66 -7.78 4.87 -0.62
CA ARG A 66 -8.22 4.73 -2.01
C ARG A 66 -7.64 3.46 -2.61
N ARG A 67 -8.45 2.72 -3.38
CA ARG A 67 -8.00 1.51 -4.06
C ARG A 67 -6.97 1.87 -5.15
N PRO A 68 -5.79 1.23 -5.20
CA PRO A 68 -4.87 1.37 -6.32
C PRO A 68 -5.51 0.78 -7.58
N ILE A 69 -5.58 1.56 -8.66
CA ILE A 69 -6.12 1.14 -9.96
C ILE A 69 -5.03 1.35 -11.00
N ARG A 70 -4.60 0.26 -11.64
CA ARG A 70 -3.72 0.33 -12.80
C ARG A 70 -4.55 0.72 -14.02
N LYS A 71 -4.30 1.90 -14.59
CA LYS A 71 -4.93 2.39 -15.82
C LYS A 71 -4.42 1.61 -17.04
N ARG A 72 -5.08 1.78 -18.18
CA ARG A 72 -4.67 1.16 -19.46
C ARG A 72 -3.26 1.57 -19.88
N ASP A 73 -2.86 2.78 -19.53
CA ASP A 73 -1.53 3.34 -19.84
C ASP A 73 -0.41 2.75 -18.97
N GLY A 74 -0.71 1.79 -18.10
CA GLY A 74 0.25 1.16 -17.19
C GLY A 74 0.51 1.96 -15.90
N LEU A 75 0.09 3.23 -15.85
CA LEU A 75 0.21 4.08 -14.68
C LEU A 75 -0.89 3.82 -13.63
N PHE A 76 -0.59 4.05 -12.36
CA PHE A 76 -1.57 3.99 -11.27
C PHE A 76 -2.46 5.26 -11.23
N ASN A 77 -3.52 5.20 -10.43
CA ASN A 77 -4.42 6.32 -10.17
C ASN A 77 -3.77 7.43 -9.34
N TYR A 78 -2.86 7.07 -8.45
CA TYR A 78 -2.03 8.00 -7.69
C TYR A 78 -0.58 7.51 -7.69
N ASN A 79 0.34 8.45 -7.48
CA ASN A 79 1.77 8.20 -7.36
C ASN A 79 2.08 7.70 -5.94
N PRO A 80 2.68 6.50 -5.77
CA PRO A 80 3.03 5.96 -4.45
C PRO A 80 4.16 6.72 -3.75
N ASP A 81 4.97 7.49 -4.49
CA ASP A 81 6.19 8.11 -3.94
C ASP A 81 5.97 9.57 -3.51
N ALA A 82 4.89 10.21 -3.98
CA ALA A 82 4.66 11.64 -3.80
C ALA A 82 3.38 11.88 -2.99
N TYR A 83 3.53 12.40 -1.77
CA TYR A 83 2.43 12.73 -0.86
C TYR A 83 1.68 14.00 -1.31
N CYS A 84 0.40 14.06 -0.96
CA CYS A 84 -0.44 15.23 -1.21
C CYS A 84 -0.37 16.25 -0.06
N ASP A 85 0.09 17.47 -0.35
CA ASP A 85 0.13 18.56 0.64
C ASP A 85 -1.25 19.16 0.97
N LYS A 86 -2.27 18.82 0.16
CA LYS A 86 -3.65 19.33 0.31
C LYS A 86 -4.57 18.37 1.06
N TYR A 87 -4.06 17.21 1.47
CA TYR A 87 -4.84 16.25 2.24
C TYR A 87 -4.84 16.65 3.71
N ASP A 88 -6.03 16.75 4.29
CA ASP A 88 -6.19 16.97 5.71
C ASP A 88 -6.23 15.62 6.44
N GLU A 89 -5.16 15.33 7.21
CA GLU A 89 -5.00 14.09 7.97
C GLU A 89 -6.04 13.94 9.10
N GLN A 90 -6.58 15.04 9.62
CA GLN A 90 -7.54 15.02 10.72
C GLN A 90 -8.93 14.67 10.20
N THR A 91 -9.36 15.27 9.09
CA THR A 91 -10.69 15.04 8.51
C THR A 91 -10.71 13.88 7.52
N GLY A 92 -9.57 13.52 6.95
CA GLY A 92 -9.42 12.49 5.93
C GLY A 92 -9.94 12.93 4.56
N VAL A 93 -9.90 14.23 4.26
CA VAL A 93 -10.45 14.81 3.04
C VAL A 93 -9.36 15.52 2.26
N CYS A 94 -9.33 15.29 0.95
CA CYS A 94 -8.52 16.05 0.00
C CYS A 94 -9.43 16.98 -0.81
N ALA A 95 -8.93 18.17 -1.14
CA ALA A 95 -9.60 19.07 -2.08
C ALA A 95 -9.83 18.44 -3.48
N ASN A 96 -8.92 17.55 -3.90
CA ASN A 96 -9.00 16.82 -5.16
C ASN A 96 -9.80 15.49 -5.02
N GLY A 97 -10.25 15.16 -3.81
CA GLY A 97 -10.98 13.92 -3.53
C GLY A 97 -10.23 12.66 -3.98
N ASP A 98 -10.95 11.74 -4.61
CA ASP A 98 -10.40 10.45 -5.03
C ASP A 98 -9.53 10.53 -6.29
N GLU A 99 -9.65 11.61 -7.07
CA GLU A 99 -8.90 11.85 -8.31
C GLU A 99 -7.51 12.47 -8.06
N CYS A 100 -7.13 12.68 -6.80
CA CYS A 100 -5.83 13.21 -6.46
C CYS A 100 -4.71 12.29 -7.01
N PRO A 101 -3.75 12.82 -7.81
CA PRO A 101 -2.67 12.03 -8.38
C PRO A 101 -1.56 11.70 -7.37
N PHE A 102 -1.66 12.19 -6.14
CA PHE A 102 -0.68 12.01 -5.06
C PHE A 102 -1.23 11.09 -3.98
N VAL A 103 -0.35 10.40 -3.24
CA VAL A 103 -0.75 9.55 -2.10
C VAL A 103 -1.22 10.40 -0.92
N HIS A 104 -2.28 9.98 -0.24
CA HIS A 104 -2.77 10.66 0.96
C HIS A 104 -2.19 10.01 2.21
N ARG A 105 -1.65 10.83 3.11
CA ARG A 105 -1.13 10.39 4.41
C ARG A 105 -2.27 10.08 5.36
N ASN A 106 -2.91 8.93 5.18
CA ASN A 106 -4.03 8.50 6.01
C ASN A 106 -3.56 7.85 7.33
N ALA A 107 -4.48 7.59 8.23
CA ALA A 107 -4.18 7.02 9.54
C ALA A 107 -3.57 5.62 9.40
N GLY A 108 -2.27 5.51 9.68
CA GLY A 108 -1.49 4.29 9.54
C GLY A 108 -0.79 4.12 8.19
N ASP A 109 -0.72 5.19 7.37
CA ASP A 109 -0.01 5.25 6.07
C ASP A 109 -0.29 4.03 5.18
N THR A 110 -1.58 3.80 4.96
CA THR A 110 -2.09 2.59 4.32
C THR A 110 -2.28 2.73 2.81
N GLU A 111 -2.30 3.95 2.24
CA GLU A 111 -2.40 4.16 0.78
C GLU A 111 -1.13 3.78 0.03
#